data_AF-A0A3B9DQG2-F1
#
_entry.id   AF-A0A3B9DQG2-F1
#
_cell.length_a   1.000
_cell.length_b   1.000
_cell.length_c   1.000
_cell.angle_alpha   90.00
_cell.angle_beta   90.00
_cell.angle_gamma   90.00
#
_symmetry.space_group_name_H-M   'P 1'
#
loop_
_entity.id
_entity.type
_entity.pdbx_description
1 polymer ?
#
loop_
_entity_poly.entity_id
_entity_poly.type
_entity_poly.pdbx_seq_one_letter_code
_entity_poly.pdbx_strand_id
1 'polypeptide(L)'
;FGEIWWNFRPTMSLPGSLRFDYVDLPVQDLLDPSGSGQNEFAQFSGGIGLSKSFDAGWNVFASYGRGFRAPVILEVMCADPDDPCQLPFELGPDPPLLPVVSDTWQAGLRMTKIRSQAEVTVYLSNVHDDIFNVTDLETPTRGFFTNLDRTRRAGVEASLSLVPFSSIPLTVRTAAGWTRATFESEATLSAPFLDDDDDDDDTEDPADDDEPTPPQVELGDRFPMVPSLTANLGLRYELSQTAFELTGAWVGGQFLVGDEGNDAKLGNL
;
A
#
# COMPACT_ATOMS: atom_id res chain seq x y z
N PHE A 1 18.22 4.61 -15.50
CA PHE A 1 16.89 5.24 -15.64
C PHE A 1 17.01 6.46 -16.54
N GLY A 2 15.91 6.90 -17.13
CA GLY A 2 15.84 8.11 -17.96
C GLY A 2 14.44 8.72 -17.87
N GLU A 3 14.38 10.03 -18.00
CA GLU A 3 13.14 10.80 -17.94
C GLU A 3 13.11 11.80 -19.08
N ILE A 4 11.92 12.13 -19.54
CA ILE A 4 11.68 13.12 -20.57
C ILE A 4 10.49 13.99 -20.19
N TRP A 5 10.60 15.28 -20.48
CA TRP A 5 9.50 16.22 -20.31
C TRP A 5 9.26 16.94 -21.63
N TRP A 6 8.28 16.46 -22.40
CA TRP A 6 8.06 17.00 -23.74
C TRP A 6 6.88 17.97 -23.76
N ASN A 7 7.19 19.26 -23.90
CA ASN A 7 6.19 20.31 -24.10
C ASN A 7 5.86 20.45 -25.60
N PHE A 8 4.90 19.65 -26.09
CA PHE A 8 4.52 19.67 -27.50
C PHE A 8 3.59 20.83 -27.86
N ARG A 9 3.01 21.51 -26.85
CA ARG A 9 2.32 22.82 -26.97
C ARG A 9 2.68 23.69 -25.76
N PRO A 10 2.50 25.02 -25.83
CA PRO A 10 2.79 25.91 -24.69
C PRO A 10 2.02 25.56 -23.41
N THR A 11 0.83 24.96 -23.55
CA THR A 11 -0.06 24.60 -22.45
C THR A 11 -0.17 23.09 -22.22
N MET A 12 0.59 22.25 -22.95
CA MET A 12 0.48 20.80 -22.82
C MET A 12 1.87 20.16 -22.74
N SER A 13 2.03 19.28 -21.75
CA SER A 13 3.25 18.52 -21.54
C SER A 13 2.97 17.02 -21.49
N LEU A 14 3.94 16.25 -21.99
CA LEU A 14 3.96 14.79 -21.95
C LEU A 14 5.22 14.35 -21.18
N PRO A 15 5.13 14.23 -19.84
CA PRO A 15 6.20 13.59 -19.06
C PRO A 15 6.25 12.09 -19.32
N GLY A 16 7.45 11.53 -19.36
CA GLY A 16 7.68 10.09 -19.43
C GLY A 16 8.94 9.69 -18.66
N SER A 17 8.96 8.47 -18.14
CA SER A 17 10.11 7.90 -17.44
C SER A 17 10.24 6.42 -17.79
N LEU A 18 11.48 5.93 -17.80
CA LEU A 18 11.80 4.52 -17.98
C LEU A 18 13.02 4.17 -17.13
N ARG A 19 12.95 3.04 -16.44
CA ARG A 19 14.01 2.49 -15.61
C ARG A 19 14.09 1.00 -15.88
N PHE A 20 15.31 0.49 -15.95
CA PHE A 20 15.60 -0.93 -15.96
C PHE A 20 16.34 -1.21 -14.65
N ASP A 21 15.82 -2.17 -13.91
CA ASP A 21 16.42 -2.68 -12.69
C ASP A 21 16.85 -4.13 -12.92
N TYR A 22 18.06 -4.46 -12.47
CA TYR A 22 18.56 -5.82 -12.32
C TYR A 22 19.03 -5.95 -10.87
N VAL A 23 18.44 -6.89 -10.15
CA VAL A 23 18.66 -7.14 -8.74
C VAL A 23 19.15 -8.58 -8.62
N ASP A 24 20.35 -8.73 -8.06
CA ASP A 24 20.97 -10.03 -7.77
C ASP A 24 21.09 -10.16 -6.24
N LEU A 25 20.46 -11.20 -5.70
CA LEU A 25 20.36 -11.52 -4.28
C LEU A 25 20.89 -12.95 -4.04
N PRO A 26 22.22 -13.12 -4.01
CA PRO A 26 22.82 -14.39 -3.65
C PRO A 26 22.63 -14.64 -2.16
N VAL A 27 22.18 -15.83 -1.80
CA VAL A 27 22.12 -16.29 -0.42
C VAL A 27 22.99 -17.53 -0.26
N GLN A 28 23.88 -17.46 0.72
CA GLN A 28 24.73 -18.58 1.08
C GLN A 28 24.38 -19.02 2.50
N ASP A 29 23.83 -20.22 2.61
CA ASP A 29 23.65 -20.88 3.89
C ASP A 29 24.97 -21.57 4.28
N LEU A 30 25.50 -21.17 5.44
CA LEU A 30 26.76 -21.66 5.99
C LEU A 30 26.58 -22.89 6.89
N LEU A 31 25.35 -23.19 7.31
CA LEU A 31 24.98 -24.35 8.11
C LEU A 31 24.56 -25.51 7.21
N ASP A 32 23.74 -25.23 6.20
CA ASP A 32 23.35 -26.17 5.16
C ASP A 32 23.59 -25.58 3.76
N PRO A 33 24.71 -25.93 3.09
CA PRO A 33 24.98 -25.43 1.74
C PRO A 33 23.89 -25.76 0.70
N SER A 34 23.02 -26.73 0.95
CA SER A 34 21.88 -27.04 0.06
C SER A 34 20.77 -25.98 0.13
N GLY A 35 20.69 -25.20 1.21
CA GLY A 35 19.82 -24.03 1.35
C GLY A 35 20.38 -22.75 0.71
N SER A 36 21.53 -22.81 0.04
CA SER A 36 22.06 -21.65 -0.70
C SER A 36 21.28 -21.44 -2.01
N GLY A 37 20.96 -20.18 -2.33
CA GLY A 37 20.17 -19.80 -3.50
C GLY A 37 20.76 -18.61 -4.25
N GLN A 38 20.45 -18.52 -5.55
CA GLN A 38 20.78 -17.36 -6.39
C GLN A 38 19.46 -16.79 -6.90
N ASN A 39 19.10 -15.59 -6.43
CA ASN A 39 17.83 -14.95 -6.79
C ASN A 39 18.08 -13.71 -7.66
N GLU A 40 17.61 -13.76 -8.90
CA GLU A 40 17.83 -12.70 -9.88
C GLU A 40 16.50 -12.15 -10.41
N PHE A 41 16.34 -10.83 -10.32
CA PHE A 41 15.13 -10.13 -10.75
C PHE A 41 15.49 -9.02 -11.72
N ALA A 42 14.87 -9.03 -12.89
CA ALA A 42 15.05 -7.98 -13.89
C ALA A 42 13.69 -7.42 -14.31
N GLN A 43 13.53 -6.10 -14.26
CA GLN A 43 12.26 -5.48 -14.63
C GLN A 43 12.42 -4.07 -15.22
N PHE A 44 11.55 -3.75 -16.18
CA PHE A 44 11.36 -2.38 -16.64
C PHE A 44 10.22 -1.71 -15.86
N SER A 45 10.53 -0.59 -15.22
CA SER A 45 9.58 0.27 -14.53
C SER A 45 9.58 1.67 -15.18
N GLY A 46 8.57 2.49 -14.90
CA GLY A 46 8.48 3.81 -15.51
C GLY A 46 7.05 4.30 -15.61
N GLY A 47 6.82 5.34 -16.41
CA GLY A 47 5.49 5.89 -16.56
C GLY A 47 5.38 6.90 -17.68
N ILE A 48 4.15 7.25 -17.99
CA ILE A 48 3.82 8.29 -18.95
C ILE A 48 2.63 9.09 -18.45
N GLY A 49 2.67 10.39 -18.64
CA GLY A 49 1.59 11.28 -18.27
C GLY A 49 1.28 12.29 -19.34
N LEU A 50 0.11 12.89 -19.24
CA LEU A 50 -0.33 14.04 -19.99
C LEU A 50 -0.76 15.10 -18.99
N SER A 51 -0.29 16.33 -19.17
CA SER A 51 -0.73 17.47 -18.39
C SER A 51 -1.11 18.61 -19.31
N LYS A 52 -2.20 19.31 -18.96
CA LYS A 52 -2.70 20.47 -19.70
C LYS A 52 -3.00 21.60 -18.73
N SER A 53 -2.30 22.70 -18.93
CA SER A 53 -2.54 23.96 -18.22
C SER A 53 -3.62 24.77 -18.94
N PHE A 54 -4.45 25.43 -18.15
CA PHE A 54 -5.47 26.37 -18.60
C PHE A 54 -5.19 27.76 -18.01
N ASP A 55 -5.89 28.76 -18.54
CA ASP A 55 -5.85 30.10 -17.99
C ASP A 55 -6.34 30.12 -16.53
N ALA A 56 -5.97 31.19 -15.81
CA ALA A 56 -6.33 31.39 -14.41
C ALA A 56 -5.77 30.34 -13.42
N GLY A 57 -4.69 29.66 -13.78
CA GLY A 57 -3.90 28.83 -12.86
C GLY A 57 -4.45 27.42 -12.64
N TRP A 58 -5.24 26.89 -13.57
CA TRP A 58 -5.72 25.51 -13.51
C TRP A 58 -4.86 24.58 -14.35
N ASN A 59 -4.71 23.33 -13.91
CA ASN A 59 -4.02 22.28 -14.64
C ASN A 59 -4.75 20.95 -14.46
N VAL A 60 -4.98 20.22 -15.54
CA VAL A 60 -5.45 18.82 -15.46
C VAL A 60 -4.32 17.89 -15.82
N PHE A 61 -4.31 16.71 -15.23
CA PHE A 61 -3.35 15.67 -15.58
C PHE A 61 -3.99 14.29 -15.55
N ALA A 62 -3.39 13.39 -16.31
CA ALA A 62 -3.61 11.96 -16.22
C ALA A 62 -2.28 11.25 -16.45
N SER A 63 -2.01 10.17 -15.74
CA SER A 63 -0.80 9.39 -15.93
C SER A 63 -1.00 7.93 -15.58
N TYR A 64 -0.12 7.12 -16.15
CA TYR A 64 0.06 5.72 -15.86
C TYR A 64 1.52 5.52 -15.42
N GLY A 65 1.72 4.70 -14.39
CA GLY A 65 3.04 4.32 -13.92
C GLY A 65 3.08 2.84 -13.55
N ARG A 66 4.16 2.18 -13.94
CA ARG A 66 4.52 0.84 -13.52
C ARG A 66 5.64 0.88 -12.49
N GLY A 67 5.40 0.30 -11.31
CA GLY A 67 6.38 0.09 -10.26
C GLY A 67 6.99 -1.31 -10.28
N PHE A 68 8.11 -1.48 -9.57
CA PHE A 68 8.81 -2.75 -9.40
C PHE A 68 9.39 -2.82 -7.99
N ARG A 69 9.24 -3.97 -7.35
CA ARG A 69 9.91 -4.32 -6.10
C ARG A 69 10.42 -5.75 -6.21
N ALA A 70 11.73 -5.92 -6.11
CA ALA A 70 12.32 -7.25 -5.93
C ALA A 70 11.94 -7.79 -4.52
N PRO A 71 11.75 -9.10 -4.39
CA PRO A 71 11.61 -9.75 -3.09
C PRO A 71 12.78 -9.41 -2.15
N VAL A 72 12.52 -9.33 -0.86
CA VAL A 72 13.57 -9.17 0.16
C VAL A 72 14.14 -10.52 0.57
N ILE A 73 15.29 -10.51 1.25
CA ILE A 73 15.99 -11.75 1.62
C ILE A 73 15.14 -12.70 2.48
N LEU A 74 14.28 -12.14 3.35
CA LEU A 74 13.38 -12.95 4.18
C LEU A 74 12.27 -13.63 3.35
N GLU A 75 11.86 -13.01 2.25
CA GLU A 75 10.81 -13.56 1.37
C GLU A 75 11.36 -14.71 0.51
N VAL A 76 12.58 -14.59 -0.03
CA VAL A 76 13.20 -15.59 -0.95
C VAL A 76 13.90 -16.75 -0.25
N MET A 77 13.91 -16.73 1.07
CA MET A 77 14.52 -17.77 1.90
C MET A 77 13.46 -18.47 2.74
N CYS A 78 12.19 -18.31 2.38
CA CYS A 78 11.08 -18.90 3.11
C CYS A 78 9.80 -18.89 2.28
N ALA A 79 9.85 -19.37 1.03
CA ALA A 79 8.72 -19.51 0.11
C ALA A 79 8.54 -20.95 -0.41
N ASP A 80 9.21 -21.94 0.18
CA ASP A 80 8.96 -23.36 -0.11
C ASP A 80 7.73 -23.86 0.64
N PRO A 81 6.63 -24.21 -0.08
CA PRO A 81 5.46 -24.79 0.56
C PRO A 81 5.73 -26.18 1.14
N ASP A 82 6.74 -26.92 0.65
CA ASP A 82 7.09 -28.26 1.15
C ASP A 82 8.04 -28.19 2.37
N ASP A 83 8.62 -27.02 2.67
CA ASP A 83 9.47 -26.76 3.84
C ASP A 83 9.14 -25.39 4.51
N PRO A 84 7.93 -25.24 5.09
CA PRO A 84 7.49 -23.97 5.65
C PRO A 84 8.29 -23.64 6.92
N CYS A 85 8.72 -22.37 7.05
CA CYS A 85 9.60 -21.95 8.11
C CYS A 85 8.85 -21.45 9.35
N GLN A 86 9.47 -21.58 10.51
CA GLN A 86 9.05 -20.86 11.71
C GLN A 86 9.58 -19.43 11.65
N LEU A 87 8.82 -18.52 11.02
CA LEU A 87 9.18 -17.11 10.99
C LEU A 87 9.10 -16.46 12.38
N PRO A 88 10.00 -15.50 12.69
CA PRO A 88 11.08 -14.97 11.87
C PRO A 88 12.42 -15.74 11.99
N PHE A 89 12.44 -16.96 12.53
CA PHE A 89 13.65 -17.59 13.06
C PHE A 89 14.29 -18.65 12.16
N GLU A 90 13.59 -19.12 11.12
CA GLU A 90 14.06 -20.19 10.22
C GLU A 90 13.98 -19.74 8.76
N LEU A 91 15.01 -20.09 7.99
CA LEU A 91 15.17 -19.79 6.56
C LEU A 91 15.46 -21.11 5.85
N GLY A 92 14.75 -21.41 4.76
CA GLY A 92 14.84 -22.64 3.98
C GLY A 92 15.20 -22.42 2.50
N PRO A 93 15.49 -23.50 1.75
CA PRO A 93 15.58 -23.48 0.29
C PRO A 93 14.23 -23.07 -0.32
N ASP A 94 14.20 -22.63 -1.58
CA ASP A 94 13.01 -21.95 -2.08
C ASP A 94 12.76 -22.06 -3.59
N PRO A 95 11.54 -22.39 -4.07
CA PRO A 95 11.09 -22.05 -5.41
C PRO A 95 11.16 -20.53 -5.69
N PRO A 96 11.38 -20.11 -6.94
CA PRO A 96 11.60 -18.70 -7.24
C PRO A 96 10.29 -17.90 -7.12
N LEU A 97 10.21 -17.00 -6.13
CA LEU A 97 9.20 -15.93 -6.10
C LEU A 97 9.30 -15.05 -7.34
N LEU A 98 8.16 -14.51 -7.78
CA LEU A 98 8.09 -13.46 -8.79
C LEU A 98 8.29 -12.08 -8.14
N PRO A 99 8.83 -11.10 -8.87
CA PRO A 99 8.90 -9.74 -8.37
C PRO A 99 7.54 -9.07 -8.33
N VAL A 100 7.31 -8.24 -7.33
CA VAL A 100 6.07 -7.46 -7.22
C VAL A 100 6.06 -6.33 -8.25
N VAL A 101 4.98 -6.23 -9.01
CA VAL A 101 4.79 -5.20 -10.04
C VAL A 101 3.50 -4.43 -9.76
N SER A 102 3.53 -3.10 -9.81
CA SER A 102 2.32 -2.29 -9.65
C SER A 102 1.99 -1.53 -10.91
N ASP A 103 0.72 -1.49 -11.28
CA ASP A 103 0.18 -0.71 -12.39
C ASP A 103 -0.79 0.34 -11.85
N THR A 104 -0.36 1.59 -11.87
CA THR A 104 -1.08 2.72 -11.26
C THR A 104 -1.56 3.71 -12.31
N TRP A 105 -2.86 3.93 -12.34
CA TRP A 105 -3.50 5.00 -13.10
C TRP A 105 -3.91 6.10 -12.15
N GLN A 106 -3.63 7.35 -12.52
CA GLN A 106 -4.08 8.51 -11.76
C GLN A 106 -4.53 9.62 -12.70
N ALA A 107 -5.51 10.39 -12.26
CA ALA A 107 -5.96 11.59 -12.95
C ALA A 107 -6.41 12.63 -11.94
N GLY A 108 -6.24 13.90 -12.27
CA GLY A 108 -6.54 14.95 -11.32
C GLY A 108 -6.58 16.35 -11.89
N LEU A 109 -6.96 17.27 -11.01
CA LEU A 109 -7.06 18.69 -11.26
C LEU A 109 -6.25 19.42 -10.18
N ARG A 110 -5.38 20.33 -10.62
CA ARG A 110 -4.63 21.25 -9.77
C ARG A 110 -5.06 22.68 -10.05
N MET A 111 -5.05 23.48 -8.99
CA MET A 111 -5.27 24.91 -9.01
C MET A 111 -4.11 25.56 -8.29
N THR A 112 -3.47 26.53 -8.93
CA THR A 112 -2.38 27.30 -8.37
C THR A 112 -2.63 28.78 -8.67
N LYS A 113 -3.06 29.50 -7.65
CA LYS A 113 -3.26 30.96 -7.65
C LYS A 113 -2.43 31.57 -6.52
N ILE A 114 -2.28 32.89 -6.56
CA ILE A 114 -1.43 33.65 -5.61
C ILE A 114 -1.76 33.32 -4.14
N ARG A 115 -3.04 33.12 -3.80
CA ARG A 115 -3.51 32.89 -2.42
C ARG A 115 -4.15 31.53 -2.21
N SER A 116 -4.21 30.68 -3.23
CA SER A 116 -4.89 29.39 -3.10
C SER A 116 -4.23 28.35 -3.98
N GLN A 117 -3.99 27.19 -3.41
CA GLN A 117 -3.54 26.00 -4.11
C GLN A 117 -4.49 24.87 -3.74
N ALA A 118 -4.95 24.12 -4.72
CA ALA A 118 -5.82 22.97 -4.47
C ALA A 118 -5.48 21.85 -5.44
N GLU A 119 -5.65 20.62 -5.01
CA GLU A 119 -5.47 19.44 -5.85
C GLU A 119 -6.52 18.41 -5.50
N VAL A 120 -7.08 17.76 -6.53
CA VAL A 120 -7.93 16.59 -6.38
C VAL A 120 -7.43 15.54 -7.36
N THR A 121 -7.15 14.34 -6.85
CA THR A 121 -6.59 13.22 -7.60
C THR A 121 -7.42 11.99 -7.34
N VAL A 122 -7.80 11.28 -8.39
CA VAL A 122 -8.35 9.93 -8.31
C VAL A 122 -7.29 8.95 -8.80
N TYR A 123 -7.20 7.79 -8.17
CA TYR A 123 -6.21 6.79 -8.52
C TYR A 123 -6.74 5.37 -8.41
N LEU A 124 -6.14 4.48 -9.19
CA LEU A 124 -6.33 3.03 -9.16
C LEU A 124 -4.95 2.38 -9.34
N SER A 125 -4.52 1.63 -8.35
CA SER A 125 -3.28 0.85 -8.36
C SER A 125 -3.62 -0.63 -8.24
N ASN A 126 -3.25 -1.43 -9.22
CA ASN A 126 -3.26 -2.88 -9.11
C ASN A 126 -1.83 -3.34 -8.87
N VAL A 127 -1.61 -4.11 -7.81
CA VAL A 127 -0.34 -4.76 -7.52
C VAL A 127 -0.48 -6.22 -7.92
N HIS A 128 0.45 -6.71 -8.71
CA HIS A 128 0.51 -8.06 -9.25
C HIS A 128 1.66 -8.81 -8.60
N ASP A 129 1.47 -10.13 -8.44
CA ASP A 129 2.42 -11.02 -7.80
C ASP A 129 2.82 -10.49 -6.41
N ASP A 130 1.83 -10.00 -5.64
CA ASP A 130 2.08 -9.34 -4.35
C ASP A 130 2.48 -10.40 -3.32
N ILE A 131 3.52 -10.15 -2.54
CA ILE A 131 4.12 -11.19 -1.69
C ILE A 131 3.53 -11.12 -0.29
N PHE A 132 2.93 -12.22 0.15
CA PHE A 132 2.33 -12.38 1.46
C PHE A 132 2.87 -13.63 2.14
N ASN A 133 2.91 -13.59 3.47
CA ASN A 133 3.14 -14.79 4.26
C ASN A 133 1.82 -15.53 4.46
N VAL A 134 1.79 -16.79 4.05
CA VAL A 134 0.68 -17.71 4.21
C VAL A 134 1.03 -18.77 5.23
N THR A 135 0.02 -19.25 5.94
CA THR A 135 0.19 -20.28 6.98
C THR A 135 0.21 -21.66 6.34
N ASP A 136 1.04 -22.56 6.87
CA ASP A 136 0.95 -23.98 6.59
C ASP A 136 -0.29 -24.57 7.29
N LEU A 137 -1.24 -25.08 6.51
CA LEU A 137 -2.48 -25.64 7.04
C LEU A 137 -2.25 -26.94 7.82
N GLU A 138 -1.15 -27.67 7.57
CA GLU A 138 -0.82 -28.88 8.34
C GLU A 138 -0.10 -28.55 9.65
N THR A 139 0.63 -27.43 9.69
CA THR A 139 1.34 -26.95 10.87
C THR A 139 1.15 -25.43 11.04
N PRO A 140 0.05 -24.96 11.67
CA PRO A 140 -0.32 -23.53 11.74
C PRO A 140 0.69 -22.59 12.44
N THR A 141 1.74 -23.15 13.05
CA THR A 141 2.87 -22.41 13.63
C THR A 141 4.00 -22.11 12.63
N ARG A 142 3.86 -22.57 11.38
CA ARG A 142 4.79 -22.39 10.27
C ARG A 142 4.11 -21.67 9.12
N GLY A 143 4.90 -21.01 8.29
CA GLY A 143 4.40 -20.35 7.10
C GLY A 143 5.50 -20.13 6.08
N PHE A 144 5.08 -19.70 4.90
CA PHE A 144 5.97 -19.40 3.79
C PHE A 144 5.43 -18.20 3.01
N PHE A 145 6.28 -17.51 2.27
CA PHE A 145 5.93 -16.40 1.42
C PHE A 145 5.45 -16.93 0.07
N THR A 146 4.45 -16.29 -0.51
CA THR A 146 4.01 -16.62 -1.86
C THR A 146 3.49 -15.39 -2.58
N ASN A 147 3.50 -15.43 -3.90
CA ASN A 147 2.90 -14.40 -4.71
C ASN A 147 1.38 -14.63 -4.79
N LEU A 148 0.60 -13.75 -4.17
CA LEU A 148 -0.81 -13.61 -4.47
C LEU A 148 -0.99 -12.92 -5.83
N ASP A 149 -1.97 -13.37 -6.62
CA ASP A 149 -2.17 -12.88 -7.99
C ASP A 149 -2.33 -11.35 -8.05
N ARG A 150 -3.12 -10.77 -7.14
CA ARG A 150 -3.41 -9.35 -7.16
C ARG A 150 -3.88 -8.76 -5.83
N THR A 151 -3.48 -7.52 -5.59
CA THR A 151 -4.12 -6.60 -4.62
C THR A 151 -4.46 -5.28 -5.29
N ARG A 152 -5.43 -4.54 -4.76
CA ARG A 152 -5.90 -3.29 -5.37
C ARG A 152 -6.02 -2.16 -4.37
N ARG A 153 -5.60 -0.97 -4.77
CA ARG A 153 -5.81 0.29 -4.03
C ARG A 153 -6.48 1.28 -4.95
N ALA A 154 -7.70 1.70 -4.63
CA ALA A 154 -8.43 2.73 -5.35
C ALA A 154 -8.82 3.85 -4.40
N GLY A 155 -8.70 5.10 -4.83
CA GLY A 155 -8.94 6.20 -3.92
C GLY A 155 -9.07 7.56 -4.56
N VAL A 156 -9.39 8.52 -3.69
CA VAL A 156 -9.48 9.94 -4.00
C VAL A 156 -8.72 10.71 -2.93
N GLU A 157 -7.83 11.60 -3.36
CA GLU A 157 -7.12 12.52 -2.49
C GLU A 157 -7.46 13.96 -2.88
N ALA A 158 -7.70 14.79 -1.89
CA ALA A 158 -7.97 16.20 -2.07
C ALA A 158 -7.15 17.02 -1.09
N SER A 159 -6.61 18.15 -1.54
CA SER A 159 -5.91 19.11 -0.70
C SER A 159 -6.25 20.55 -1.05
N LEU A 160 -6.16 21.43 -0.06
CA LEU A 160 -6.38 22.86 -0.19
C LEU A 160 -5.42 23.60 0.75
N SER A 161 -4.71 24.57 0.21
CA SER A 161 -3.95 25.59 0.93
C SER A 161 -4.49 26.96 0.53
N LEU A 162 -4.93 27.76 1.49
CA LEU A 162 -5.67 28.99 1.25
C LEU A 162 -5.23 30.09 2.22
N VAL A 163 -5.02 31.29 1.70
CA VAL A 163 -4.94 32.55 2.46
C VAL A 163 -6.28 33.28 2.25
N PRO A 164 -7.28 33.09 3.14
CA PRO A 164 -8.67 33.49 2.87
C PRO A 164 -8.85 35.01 2.81
N PHE A 165 -8.05 35.77 3.54
CA PHE A 165 -8.14 37.23 3.59
C PHE A 165 -6.77 37.86 3.32
N SER A 166 -6.72 38.92 2.51
CA SER A 166 -5.46 39.64 2.25
C SER A 166 -4.98 40.48 3.44
N SER A 167 -5.88 40.87 4.33
CA SER A 167 -5.60 41.70 5.49
C SER A 167 -5.30 40.90 6.76
N ILE A 168 -5.56 39.59 6.74
CA ILE A 168 -5.36 38.71 7.89
C ILE A 168 -4.28 37.70 7.51
N PRO A 169 -3.16 37.63 8.24
CA PRO A 169 -2.06 36.72 7.97
C PRO A 169 -2.40 35.27 8.40
N LEU A 170 -3.55 34.77 7.95
CA LEU A 170 -4.06 33.43 8.21
C LEU A 170 -3.83 32.57 6.97
N THR A 171 -3.25 31.38 7.19
CA THR A 171 -3.17 30.30 6.21
C THR A 171 -3.96 29.12 6.72
N VAL A 172 -4.85 28.59 5.88
CA VAL A 172 -5.61 27.37 6.11
C VAL A 172 -5.04 26.29 5.21
N ARG A 173 -4.74 25.12 5.76
CA ARG A 173 -4.33 23.93 5.03
C ARG A 173 -5.25 22.79 5.41
N THR A 174 -5.71 22.03 4.44
CA THR A 174 -6.48 20.82 4.71
C THR A 174 -6.22 19.81 3.61
N ALA A 175 -6.22 18.54 3.98
CA ALA A 175 -6.19 17.43 3.05
C ALA A 175 -7.13 16.34 3.55
N ALA A 176 -7.71 15.59 2.63
CA ALA A 176 -8.51 14.42 2.90
C ALA A 176 -8.22 13.34 1.86
N GLY A 177 -8.19 12.09 2.30
CA GLY A 177 -7.97 10.94 1.44
C GLY A 177 -8.97 9.86 1.77
N TRP A 178 -9.65 9.35 0.75
CA TRP A 178 -10.45 8.13 0.83
C TRP A 178 -9.75 7.02 0.04
N THR A 179 -9.53 5.89 0.68
CA THR A 179 -8.80 4.75 0.10
C THR A 179 -9.55 3.46 0.37
N ARG A 180 -9.78 2.69 -0.68
CA ARG A 180 -10.20 1.29 -0.60
C ARG A 180 -9.05 0.42 -1.06
N ALA A 181 -8.41 -0.25 -0.11
CA ALA A 181 -7.37 -1.25 -0.35
C ALA A 181 -7.96 -2.64 -0.12
N THR A 182 -7.86 -3.52 -1.11
CA THR A 182 -8.50 -4.85 -1.09
C THR A 182 -7.58 -5.95 -1.60
N PHE A 183 -7.76 -7.14 -1.03
CA PHE A 183 -7.30 -8.39 -1.63
C PHE A 183 -8.13 -8.67 -2.89
N GLU A 184 -7.46 -9.14 -3.93
CA GLU A 184 -8.09 -9.55 -5.20
C GLU A 184 -7.67 -11.00 -5.53
N SER A 185 -7.33 -11.77 -4.48
CA SER A 185 -6.99 -13.18 -4.47
C SER A 185 -7.51 -13.81 -3.17
N GLU A 186 -7.72 -15.12 -3.17
CA GLU A 186 -8.04 -15.90 -1.97
C GLU A 186 -6.74 -16.45 -1.35
N ALA A 187 -6.60 -16.40 -0.04
CA ALA A 187 -5.45 -16.97 0.69
C ALA A 187 -5.73 -17.17 2.18
N THR A 188 -5.03 -18.13 2.78
CA THR A 188 -4.90 -18.23 4.24
C THR A 188 -3.64 -17.52 4.68
N LEU A 189 -3.77 -16.36 5.33
CA LEU A 189 -2.64 -15.54 5.74
C LEU A 189 -2.13 -15.95 7.12
N SER A 190 -0.86 -15.69 7.36
CA SER A 190 -0.30 -15.81 8.71
C SER A 190 -0.54 -14.54 9.52
N ALA A 191 -0.99 -14.71 10.76
CA ALA A 191 -1.12 -13.63 11.72
C ALA A 191 -0.32 -13.91 13.01
N PRO A 192 0.28 -12.86 13.61
CA PRO A 192 1.03 -12.98 14.87
C PRO A 192 0.13 -13.25 16.08
N PHE A 193 -1.17 -12.94 15.95
CA PHE A 193 -2.23 -13.22 16.90
C PHE A 193 -3.31 -13.90 16.10
N LEU A 194 -3.65 -15.11 16.49
CA LEU A 194 -4.81 -15.82 15.97
C LEU A 194 -5.93 -15.55 16.96
N ASP A 195 -7.12 -15.24 16.46
CA ASP A 195 -8.28 -15.10 17.32
C ASP A 195 -8.64 -16.50 17.83
N ASP A 196 -8.60 -16.67 19.15
CA ASP A 196 -9.30 -17.75 19.82
C ASP A 196 -10.77 -17.28 19.82
N ASP A 197 -11.63 -17.86 18.98
CA ASP A 197 -13.06 -17.53 18.91
C ASP A 197 -13.78 -17.96 20.20
N ASP A 198 -13.48 -17.32 21.34
CA ASP A 198 -14.05 -17.57 22.66
C ASP A 198 -15.43 -16.89 22.87
N ASP A 199 -16.11 -16.48 21.80
CA ASP A 199 -17.36 -15.70 21.87
C ASP A 199 -18.66 -16.55 21.71
N ASP A 200 -18.59 -17.86 21.93
CA ASP A 200 -19.77 -18.73 22.05
C ASP A 200 -20.05 -19.14 23.52
N ASP A 201 -20.85 -18.30 24.20
CA ASP A 201 -21.67 -18.66 25.36
C ASP A 201 -22.74 -19.67 24.91
N ASP A 202 -22.38 -20.96 24.78
CA ASP A 202 -23.16 -22.12 25.23
C ASP A 202 -22.59 -23.46 24.68
N THR A 203 -22.22 -24.34 25.61
CA THR A 203 -21.78 -25.76 25.46
C THR A 203 -20.30 -26.02 25.18
N GLU A 204 -19.47 -25.90 26.24
CA GLU A 204 -18.15 -26.55 26.35
C GLU A 204 -18.29 -28.07 26.03
N ASP A 205 -17.99 -28.47 24.78
CA ASP A 205 -17.53 -29.83 24.51
C ASP A 205 -16.02 -29.84 24.80
N PRO A 206 -15.52 -30.54 25.83
CA PRO A 206 -14.10 -30.60 26.16
C PRO A 206 -13.26 -31.40 25.13
N ALA A 207 -13.78 -31.57 23.91
CA ALA A 207 -13.14 -32.21 22.77
C ALA A 207 -12.94 -31.26 21.57
N ASP A 208 -13.52 -30.05 21.59
CA ASP A 208 -13.13 -28.97 20.67
C ASP A 208 -11.97 -28.20 21.31
N ASP A 209 -10.76 -28.71 21.10
CA ASP A 209 -9.57 -27.85 21.06
C ASP A 209 -9.76 -26.97 19.80
N ASP A 210 -10.49 -25.87 19.91
CA ASP A 210 -10.62 -24.89 18.82
C ASP A 210 -9.24 -24.30 18.55
N GLU A 211 -8.50 -24.95 17.65
CA GLU A 211 -7.19 -24.47 17.23
C GLU A 211 -7.38 -23.10 16.58
N PRO A 212 -6.59 -22.09 16.98
CA PRO A 212 -6.75 -20.74 16.48
C PRO A 212 -6.74 -20.72 14.94
N THR A 213 -7.80 -20.21 14.33
CA THR A 213 -7.95 -20.23 12.86
C THR A 213 -7.16 -19.11 12.20
N PRO A 214 -6.25 -19.42 11.25
CA PRO A 214 -5.52 -18.40 10.50
C PRO A 214 -6.47 -17.57 9.63
N PRO A 215 -6.23 -16.24 9.49
CA PRO A 215 -7.10 -15.36 8.72
C PRO A 215 -7.27 -15.84 7.28
N GLN A 216 -8.52 -15.99 6.87
CA GLN A 216 -8.90 -16.33 5.50
C GLN A 216 -9.28 -15.06 4.77
N VAL A 217 -8.60 -14.75 3.67
CA VAL A 217 -8.98 -13.61 2.82
C VAL A 217 -9.66 -14.08 1.56
N GLU A 218 -10.71 -13.36 1.18
CA GLU A 218 -11.45 -13.52 -0.06
C GLU A 218 -11.34 -12.28 -0.95
N LEU A 219 -11.89 -12.42 -2.17
CA LEU A 219 -11.98 -11.34 -3.14
C LEU A 219 -12.79 -10.16 -2.59
N GLY A 220 -12.10 -9.04 -2.36
CA GLY A 220 -12.71 -7.78 -1.93
C GLY A 220 -12.54 -7.49 -0.44
N ASP A 221 -11.95 -8.40 0.33
CA ASP A 221 -11.56 -8.15 1.71
C ASP A 221 -10.52 -7.06 1.80
N ARG A 222 -10.52 -6.33 2.92
CA ARG A 222 -9.87 -5.04 3.02
C ARG A 222 -8.55 -5.23 3.73
N PHE A 223 -7.58 -4.43 3.31
CA PHE A 223 -6.30 -4.46 3.98
C PHE A 223 -6.44 -4.01 5.44
N PRO A 224 -5.78 -4.72 6.36
CA PRO A 224 -5.65 -4.26 7.73
C PRO A 224 -4.80 -3.00 7.75
N MET A 225 -5.00 -2.17 8.77
CA MET A 225 -4.25 -0.94 9.02
C MET A 225 -4.34 0.11 7.89
N VAL A 226 -5.34 -0.03 6.98
CA VAL A 226 -5.65 0.96 5.95
C VAL A 226 -6.99 1.62 6.26
N PRO A 227 -7.00 2.81 6.89
CA PRO A 227 -8.24 3.51 7.20
C PRO A 227 -8.91 3.99 5.92
N SER A 228 -10.23 3.80 5.83
CA SER A 228 -10.97 4.18 4.62
C SER A 228 -10.97 5.69 4.36
N LEU A 229 -10.92 6.51 5.42
CA LEU A 229 -10.91 7.96 5.34
C LEU A 229 -9.89 8.54 6.31
N THR A 230 -9.05 9.43 5.81
CA THR A 230 -8.19 10.29 6.65
C THR A 230 -8.40 11.74 6.27
N ALA A 231 -8.30 12.64 7.24
CA ALA A 231 -8.37 14.07 6.98
C ALA A 231 -7.49 14.85 7.96
N ASN A 232 -7.04 16.03 7.54
CA ASN A 232 -6.35 16.96 8.42
C ASN A 232 -6.80 18.40 8.18
N LEU A 233 -6.62 19.23 9.19
CA LEU A 233 -6.82 20.67 9.16
C LEU A 233 -5.65 21.34 9.89
N GLY A 234 -5.06 22.32 9.25
CA GLY A 234 -4.03 23.20 9.81
C GLY A 234 -4.43 24.66 9.66
N LEU A 235 -4.37 25.40 10.75
CA LEU A 235 -4.59 26.85 10.78
C LEU A 235 -3.30 27.49 11.27
N ARG A 236 -2.70 28.36 10.46
CA ARG A 236 -1.48 29.09 10.81
C ARG A 236 -1.75 30.58 10.75
N TYR A 237 -1.49 31.28 11.84
CA TYR A 237 -1.65 32.72 11.97
C TYR A 237 -0.31 33.37 12.26
N GLU A 238 0.14 34.28 11.38
CA GLU A 238 1.46 34.90 11.48
C GLU A 238 1.38 36.34 12.00
N LEU A 239 2.15 36.64 13.04
CA LEU A 239 2.44 37.98 13.54
C LEU A 239 3.87 38.35 13.16
N SER A 240 4.25 39.63 13.31
CA SER A 240 5.56 40.14 12.88
C SER A 240 6.78 39.37 13.40
N GLN A 241 6.68 38.74 14.57
CA GLN A 241 7.78 37.97 15.20
C GLN A 241 7.34 36.61 15.76
N THR A 242 6.10 36.18 15.51
CA THR A 242 5.53 34.97 16.13
C THR A 242 4.53 34.35 15.19
N ALA A 243 4.45 33.02 15.15
CA ALA A 243 3.38 32.32 14.44
C ALA A 243 2.67 31.39 15.43
N PHE A 244 1.34 31.33 15.31
CA PHE A 244 0.50 30.35 16.01
C PHE A 244 0.03 29.32 15.00
N GLU A 245 0.11 28.05 15.37
CA GLU A 245 -0.32 26.95 14.51
C GLU A 245 -1.22 26.01 15.31
N LEU A 246 -2.37 25.68 14.75
CA LEU A 246 -3.30 24.68 15.27
C LEU A 246 -3.48 23.61 14.20
N THR A 247 -3.25 22.35 14.56
CA THR A 247 -3.44 21.20 13.67
C THR A 247 -4.40 20.20 14.30
N GLY A 248 -5.19 19.55 13.46
CA GLY A 248 -6.07 18.45 13.83
C GLY A 248 -6.04 17.39 12.73
N ALA A 249 -6.19 16.14 13.13
CA ALA A 249 -6.26 15.00 12.22
C ALA A 249 -7.44 14.10 12.60
N TRP A 250 -8.03 13.49 11.59
CA TRP A 250 -9.07 12.48 11.70
C TRP A 250 -8.60 11.23 10.97
N VAL A 251 -8.73 10.08 11.62
CA VAL A 251 -8.44 8.77 11.05
C VAL A 251 -9.69 7.92 11.27
N GLY A 252 -10.28 7.42 10.19
CA GLY A 252 -11.45 6.56 10.23
C GLY A 252 -11.14 5.15 10.73
N GLY A 253 -12.18 4.33 10.83
CA GLY A 253 -12.03 2.92 11.18
C GLY A 253 -11.15 2.15 10.18
N GLN A 254 -10.46 1.14 10.69
CA GLN A 254 -9.60 0.22 9.95
C GLN A 254 -9.66 -1.16 10.61
N PHE A 255 -9.49 -2.21 9.81
CA PHE A 255 -9.22 -3.55 10.32
C PHE A 255 -7.83 -3.59 10.96
N LEU A 256 -7.61 -4.48 11.92
CA LEU A 256 -6.30 -4.67 12.55
C LEU A 256 -5.61 -5.89 11.94
N VAL A 257 -4.31 -6.02 12.18
CA VAL A 257 -3.57 -7.22 11.80
C VAL A 257 -4.16 -8.41 12.55
N GLY A 258 -4.45 -9.51 11.85
CA GLY A 258 -5.19 -10.66 12.36
C GLY A 258 -6.66 -10.71 11.92
N ASP A 259 -7.21 -9.60 11.42
CA ASP A 259 -8.59 -9.50 10.93
C ASP A 259 -8.60 -9.19 9.42
N GLU A 260 -7.71 -9.85 8.68
CA GLU A 260 -7.61 -9.70 7.23
C GLU A 260 -8.84 -10.23 6.48
N GLY A 261 -9.58 -11.17 7.09
CA GLY A 261 -10.87 -11.69 6.61
C GLY A 261 -12.04 -10.72 6.78
N ASN A 262 -11.82 -9.57 7.44
CA ASN A 262 -12.84 -8.57 7.74
C ASN A 262 -14.03 -9.08 8.57
N ASP A 263 -13.80 -10.06 9.44
CA ASP A 263 -14.85 -10.74 10.21
C ASP A 263 -15.41 -9.82 11.32
N ALA A 264 -14.60 -8.91 11.84
CA ALA A 264 -15.08 -7.93 12.81
C ALA A 264 -15.96 -6.83 12.17
N LYS A 265 -16.97 -6.38 12.91
CA LYS A 265 -17.77 -5.23 12.49
C LYS A 265 -16.98 -3.94 12.66
N LEU A 266 -16.50 -3.36 11.55
CA LEU A 266 -16.01 -1.99 11.55
C LEU A 266 -17.13 -1.05 12.08
N GLY A 267 -16.87 -0.39 13.22
CA GLY A 267 -17.73 0.68 13.71
C GLY A 267 -17.97 1.72 12.61
N ASN A 268 -19.18 2.30 12.57
CA ASN A 268 -19.65 3.17 11.49
C ASN A 268 -18.56 4.13 10.98
N LEU A 269 -18.24 3.99 9.68
CA LEU A 269 -17.32 4.82 8.89
C LEU A 269 -17.64 6.33 8.95
#